data_AF-A0A421J2V1-F1
#
_entry.id   AF-A0A421J2V1-F1
#
_cell.length_a   1.000
_cell.length_b   1.000
_cell.length_c   1.000
_cell.angle_alpha   90.00
_cell.angle_beta   90.00
_cell.angle_gamma   90.00
#
_symmetry.space_group_name_H-M   'P 1'
#
loop_
_entity.id
_entity.type
_entity.pdbx_description
1 polymer ?
#
loop_
_entity_poly.entity_id
_entity_poly.type
_entity_poly.pdbx_seq_one_letter_code
_entity_poly.pdbx_strand_id
1 'polypeptide(L)'
;MNTDWFKADDFTKVEEVNVHPNVSVFNRKLYTFGDKGETYIKFSYINSCIQSQDEITFLDSNSCVFKISDTRFIVVFKKDGKYAVIGELGPRYITKNKFCEYDVQIRSLDDYNIVSMNELYDPSKLDFESLYEMAGARIETYFDQCMKDIRNN
;
A
#
# COMPACT_ATOMS: atom_id res chain seq x y z
N MET A 1 -21.53 9.16 -7.63
CA MET A 1 -21.38 8.42 -6.36
C MET A 1 -20.62 9.31 -5.41
N ASN A 2 -21.09 9.46 -4.16
CA ASN A 2 -20.48 10.35 -3.18
C ASN A 2 -19.14 9.72 -2.72
N THR A 3 -18.05 10.46 -2.89
CA THR A 3 -16.67 9.95 -2.76
C THR A 3 -16.11 10.17 -1.35
N ASP A 4 -16.90 9.87 -0.32
CA ASP A 4 -16.66 10.33 1.05
C ASP A 4 -15.70 9.44 1.87
N TRP A 5 -14.79 8.72 1.22
CA TRP A 5 -13.75 7.93 1.89
C TRP A 5 -12.87 8.76 2.82
N PHE A 6 -12.79 10.06 2.55
CA PHE A 6 -12.06 11.03 3.36
C PHE A 6 -12.84 11.48 4.61
N LYS A 7 -14.10 11.09 4.81
CA LYS A 7 -14.87 11.53 5.99
C LYS A 7 -14.46 10.81 7.27
N ALA A 8 -13.83 9.65 7.16
CA ALA A 8 -13.48 8.82 8.30
C ALA A 8 -12.21 9.30 9.03
N ASP A 9 -11.34 10.07 8.36
CA ASP A 9 -10.03 10.49 8.88
C ASP A 9 -9.49 11.73 8.17
N ASP A 10 -8.44 12.31 8.73
CA ASP A 10 -7.65 13.35 8.06
C ASP A 10 -6.65 12.74 7.07
N PHE A 11 -6.53 13.36 5.90
CA PHE A 11 -5.60 12.96 4.85
C PHE A 11 -4.68 14.10 4.46
N THR A 12 -3.40 13.79 4.31
CA THR A 12 -2.38 14.72 3.83
C THR A 12 -2.11 14.46 2.35
N LYS A 13 -2.12 15.53 1.54
CA LYS A 13 -1.70 15.45 0.15
C LYS A 13 -0.19 15.19 0.07
N VAL A 14 0.21 14.22 -0.75
CA VAL A 14 1.63 13.87 -0.94
C VAL A 14 2.05 14.26 -2.35
N GLU A 15 3.27 14.76 -2.49
CA GLU A 15 3.84 15.07 -3.80
C GLU A 15 4.11 13.79 -4.60
N GLU A 16 3.78 13.81 -5.90
CA GLU A 16 4.07 12.70 -6.83
C GLU A 16 5.55 12.69 -7.29
N VAL A 17 6.48 12.93 -6.36
CA VAL A 17 7.92 12.95 -6.63
C VAL A 17 8.54 11.57 -6.36
N ASN A 18 9.58 11.24 -7.14
CA ASN A 18 10.42 10.09 -6.82
C ASN A 18 11.19 10.42 -5.54
N VAL A 19 10.75 9.86 -4.42
CA VAL A 19 11.49 9.95 -3.16
C VAL A 19 12.74 9.06 -3.28
N HIS A 20 13.83 9.64 -3.77
CA HIS A 20 15.19 9.13 -3.63
C HIS A 20 16.10 10.34 -3.33
N PRO A 21 17.03 10.32 -2.34
CA PRO A 21 17.35 9.27 -1.37
C PRO A 21 17.31 9.77 0.09
N ASN A 22 16.41 9.27 0.92
CA ASN A 22 16.63 9.24 2.37
C ASN A 22 16.30 7.83 2.85
N VAL A 23 17.35 7.19 3.35
CA VAL A 23 17.59 5.75 3.37
C VAL A 23 17.52 5.27 4.81
N SER A 24 16.48 4.51 5.18
CA SER A 24 16.59 3.51 6.24
C SER A 24 16.98 2.16 5.62
N VAL A 25 17.71 1.34 6.36
CA VAL A 25 18.61 0.26 5.90
C VAL A 25 17.90 -0.91 5.17
N PHE A 26 16.57 -0.91 5.07
CA PHE A 26 15.76 -1.96 4.41
C PHE A 26 15.48 -1.75 2.92
N ASN A 27 15.94 -0.65 2.33
CA ASN A 27 15.80 -0.34 0.90
C ASN A 27 16.59 -1.27 -0.06
N ARG A 28 16.99 -2.47 0.38
CA ARG A 28 17.99 -3.31 -0.29
C ARG A 28 17.49 -4.63 -0.86
N LYS A 29 16.18 -4.82 -1.01
CA LYS A 29 15.64 -5.92 -1.83
C LYS A 29 14.59 -5.42 -2.82
N LEU A 30 15.02 -4.39 -3.56
CA LEU A 30 14.50 -4.08 -4.89
C LEU A 30 14.97 -5.14 -5.87
N TYR A 31 14.11 -6.12 -6.16
CA TYR A 31 14.15 -6.75 -7.47
C TYR A 31 13.69 -5.70 -8.48
N THR A 32 14.64 -4.90 -8.96
CA THR A 32 14.52 -4.28 -10.27
C THR A 32 14.43 -5.40 -11.30
N PHE A 33 13.25 -5.67 -11.83
CA PHE A 33 13.13 -6.31 -13.13
C PHE A 33 12.55 -5.33 -14.14
N GLY A 34 13.44 -4.50 -14.69
CA GLY A 34 13.33 -3.96 -16.04
C GLY A 34 12.21 -2.97 -16.31
N ASP A 35 11.80 -2.91 -17.58
CA ASP A 35 10.86 -1.97 -18.22
C ASP A 35 9.41 -1.98 -17.67
N LYS A 36 9.22 -2.46 -16.43
CA LYS A 36 7.98 -2.91 -15.82
C LYS A 36 7.59 -2.04 -14.61
N GLY A 37 6.72 -1.06 -14.83
CA GLY A 37 5.89 -0.43 -13.77
C GLY A 37 6.63 0.29 -12.64
N GLU A 38 5.88 0.78 -11.64
CA GLU A 38 6.43 1.32 -10.40
C GLU A 38 6.29 0.29 -9.27
N THR A 39 7.38 0.00 -8.56
CA THR A 39 7.45 -1.07 -7.56
C THR A 39 6.85 -0.68 -6.20
N TYR A 40 6.88 0.61 -5.86
CA TYR A 40 6.33 1.11 -4.60
C TYR A 40 4.99 1.78 -4.84
N ILE A 41 4.02 1.48 -3.96
CA ILE A 41 2.75 2.20 -3.95
C ILE A 41 3.03 3.70 -3.78
N LYS A 42 2.49 4.50 -4.70
CA LYS A 42 2.49 5.97 -4.57
C LYS A 42 1.09 6.45 -4.29
N PHE A 43 0.99 7.39 -3.38
CA PHE A 43 -0.25 8.02 -2.96
C PHE A 43 -0.31 9.46 -3.46
N SER A 44 -1.50 9.90 -3.86
CA SER A 44 -1.84 11.32 -3.99
C SER A 44 -2.28 11.90 -2.64
N TYR A 45 -2.88 11.05 -1.80
CA TYR A 45 -3.29 11.35 -0.44
C TYR A 45 -2.99 10.17 0.46
N ILE A 46 -2.43 10.42 1.64
CA ILE A 46 -2.18 9.41 2.67
C ILE A 46 -2.86 9.81 3.98
N ASN A 47 -3.36 8.81 4.71
CA ASN A 47 -3.93 9.02 6.05
C ASN A 47 -2.87 9.63 6.97
N SER A 48 -3.21 10.71 7.66
CA SER A 48 -2.27 11.47 8.51
C SER A 48 -1.73 10.68 9.71
N CYS A 49 -2.34 9.53 10.05
CA CYS A 49 -1.82 8.63 11.07
C CYS A 49 -0.53 7.92 10.64
N ILE A 50 -0.25 7.88 9.33
CA ILE A 50 0.92 7.21 8.76
C ILE A 50 2.03 8.24 8.59
N GLN A 51 3.15 8.05 9.29
CA GLN A 51 4.21 9.05 9.37
C GLN A 51 5.47 8.70 8.56
N SER A 52 5.59 7.46 8.09
CA SER A 52 6.80 6.99 7.40
C SER A 52 6.54 5.95 6.31
N GLN A 53 7.53 5.75 5.44
CA GLN A 53 7.49 4.73 4.38
C GLN A 53 7.58 3.30 4.94
N ASP A 54 8.20 3.12 6.10
CA ASP A 54 8.32 1.83 6.76
C ASP A 54 6.93 1.36 7.26
N GLU A 55 6.12 2.27 7.79
CA GLU A 55 4.72 2.02 8.14
C GLU A 55 3.86 1.65 6.94
N ILE A 56 4.04 2.33 5.80
CA ILE A 56 3.35 1.97 4.54
C ILE A 56 3.70 0.54 4.14
N THR A 57 4.98 0.16 4.21
CA THR A 57 5.44 -1.18 3.84
C THR A 57 4.84 -2.25 4.75
N PHE A 58 4.71 -1.95 6.05
CA PHE A 58 4.04 -2.81 7.02
C PHE A 58 2.56 -2.99 6.65
N LEU A 59 1.84 -1.89 6.42
CA LEU A 59 0.41 -1.90 6.11
C LEU A 59 0.09 -2.51 4.74
N ASP A 60 0.96 -2.32 3.75
CA ASP A 60 0.84 -2.84 2.37
C ASP A 60 0.57 -4.35 2.38
N SER A 61 1.34 -5.10 3.18
CA SER A 61 1.22 -6.57 3.29
C SER A 61 -0.16 -7.06 3.76
N ASN A 62 -0.95 -6.19 4.39
CA ASN A 62 -2.26 -6.47 4.95
C ASN A 62 -3.37 -5.62 4.30
N SER A 63 -3.10 -5.07 3.12
CA SER A 63 -4.00 -4.16 2.42
C SER A 63 -4.47 -4.69 1.08
N CYS A 64 -5.52 -4.06 0.54
CA CYS A 64 -6.06 -4.34 -0.78
C CYS A 64 -6.35 -3.04 -1.53
N VAL A 65 -6.20 -3.05 -2.85
CA VAL A 65 -6.56 -1.90 -3.70
C VAL A 65 -8.00 -2.03 -4.18
N PHE A 66 -8.83 -1.02 -3.90
CA PHE A 66 -10.20 -0.93 -4.38
C PHE A 66 -10.30 0.12 -5.49
N LYS A 67 -10.94 -0.25 -6.60
CA LYS A 67 -11.36 0.69 -7.64
C LYS A 67 -12.67 1.35 -7.19
N ILE A 68 -12.67 2.67 -7.06
CA ILE A 68 -13.83 3.45 -6.58
C ILE A 68 -14.43 4.36 -7.66
N SER A 69 -13.72 4.55 -8.77
CA SER A 69 -14.24 5.10 -10.02
C SER A 69 -13.41 4.57 -11.20
N ASP A 70 -13.71 5.00 -12.42
CA ASP A 70 -12.96 4.58 -13.62
C ASP A 70 -11.45 4.88 -13.54
N THR A 71 -11.07 5.92 -12.80
CA THR A 71 -9.68 6.40 -12.72
C THR A 71 -9.15 6.54 -11.30
N ARG A 72 -9.94 6.21 -10.27
CA ARG A 72 -9.57 6.38 -8.87
C ARG A 72 -9.52 5.06 -8.12
N PHE A 73 -8.45 4.90 -7.36
CA PHE A 73 -8.13 3.70 -6.62
C PHE A 73 -7.68 4.08 -5.22
N ILE A 74 -8.19 3.38 -4.21
CA ILE A 74 -7.78 3.55 -2.82
C ILE A 74 -7.16 2.26 -2.29
N VAL A 75 -6.30 2.40 -1.30
CA VAL A 75 -5.73 1.29 -0.56
C VAL A 75 -6.46 1.15 0.77
N VAL A 76 -6.98 -0.05 1.04
CA VAL A 76 -7.82 -0.35 2.20
C VAL A 76 -7.14 -1.40 3.06
N PHE A 77 -6.97 -1.08 4.34
CA PHE A 77 -6.55 -2.01 5.38
C PHE A 77 -7.78 -2.70 5.98
N LYS A 78 -7.72 -4.02 6.17
CA LYS A 78 -8.81 -4.79 6.80
C LYS A 78 -8.30 -5.46 8.06
N LYS A 79 -9.04 -5.30 9.16
CA LYS A 79 -8.80 -6.03 10.41
C LYS A 79 -10.11 -6.26 11.15
N ASP A 80 -10.33 -7.46 11.64
CA ASP A 80 -11.50 -7.84 12.46
C ASP A 80 -12.86 -7.44 11.85
N GLY A 81 -12.98 -7.56 10.52
CA GLY A 81 -14.21 -7.20 9.78
C GLY A 81 -14.46 -5.70 9.62
N LYS A 82 -13.58 -4.85 10.15
CA LYS A 82 -13.54 -3.41 9.93
C LYS A 82 -12.54 -3.06 8.83
N TYR A 83 -12.75 -1.91 8.22
CA TYR A 83 -11.95 -1.43 7.09
C TYR A 83 -11.50 0.00 7.36
N ALA A 84 -10.25 0.32 7.05
CA ALA A 84 -9.74 1.69 7.13
C ALA A 84 -9.02 2.04 5.84
N VAL A 85 -9.09 3.31 5.43
CA VAL A 85 -8.47 3.78 4.18
C VAL A 85 -7.07 4.30 4.48
N ILE A 86 -6.08 3.66 3.88
CA ILE A 86 -4.66 4.07 3.97
C ILE A 86 -4.44 5.33 3.13
N GLY A 87 -5.02 5.39 1.93
CA GLY A 87 -4.85 6.52 1.02
C GLY A 87 -5.37 6.27 -0.39
N GLU A 88 -5.33 7.32 -1.20
CA GLU A 88 -5.65 7.26 -2.63
C GLU A 88 -4.37 7.15 -3.45
N LEU A 89 -4.36 6.24 -4.44
CA LEU A 89 -3.22 6.06 -5.32
C LEU A 89 -2.96 7.31 -6.16
N GLY A 90 -1.68 7.55 -6.45
CA GLY A 90 -1.25 8.62 -7.34
C GLY A 90 -1.57 8.33 -8.80
N PRO A 91 -2.13 9.27 -9.58
CA PRO A 91 -2.30 9.16 -11.03
C PRO A 91 -1.09 8.61 -11.77
N ARG A 92 0.13 9.00 -11.39
CA ARG A 92 1.36 8.50 -12.01
C ARG A 92 1.52 6.99 -11.82
N TYR A 93 1.32 6.49 -10.60
CA TYR A 93 1.43 5.07 -10.27
C TYR A 93 0.36 4.24 -10.96
N ILE A 94 -0.89 4.73 -10.98
CA ILE A 94 -2.01 4.14 -11.72
C ILE A 94 -1.65 3.99 -13.20
N THR A 95 -1.13 5.06 -13.81
CA THR A 95 -0.79 5.08 -15.24
C THR A 95 0.38 4.16 -15.57
N LYS A 96 1.48 4.24 -14.80
CA LYS A 96 2.69 3.46 -15.05
C LYS A 96 2.47 1.96 -14.90
N ASN A 97 1.56 1.57 -14.02
CA ASN A 97 1.20 0.17 -13.78
C ASN A 97 -0.09 -0.26 -14.50
N LYS A 98 -0.65 0.60 -15.37
CA LYS A 98 -1.80 0.28 -16.22
C LYS A 98 -3.04 -0.18 -15.43
N PHE A 99 -3.28 0.40 -14.25
CA PHE A 99 -4.35 -0.02 -13.35
C PHE A 99 -5.75 0.02 -14.01
N CYS A 100 -5.97 0.97 -14.91
CA CYS A 100 -7.24 1.10 -15.64
C CYS A 100 -7.44 0.03 -16.73
N GLU A 101 -6.40 -0.70 -17.13
CA GLU A 101 -6.52 -1.80 -18.12
C GLU A 101 -7.05 -3.10 -17.48
N TYR A 102 -7.01 -3.22 -16.14
CA TYR A 102 -7.55 -4.38 -15.45
C TYR A 102 -9.07 -4.30 -15.33
N ASP A 103 -9.75 -5.41 -15.62
CA ASP A 103 -11.19 -5.56 -15.46
C ASP A 103 -11.55 -5.81 -13.99
N VAL A 104 -11.53 -4.73 -13.19
CA VAL A 104 -11.86 -4.75 -11.75
C VAL A 104 -13.17 -4.00 -11.54
N GLN A 105 -14.09 -4.63 -10.80
CA GLN A 105 -15.37 -4.03 -10.42
C GLN A 105 -15.17 -2.78 -9.57
N ILE A 106 -15.93 -1.72 -9.87
CA ILE A 106 -16.03 -0.53 -9.02
C ILE A 106 -16.79 -0.90 -7.75
N ARG A 107 -16.17 -0.68 -6.59
CA ARG A 107 -16.74 -0.96 -5.26
C ARG A 107 -17.30 0.33 -4.65
N SER A 108 -18.51 0.25 -4.11
CA SER A 108 -19.04 1.29 -3.22
C SER A 108 -18.44 1.10 -1.83
N LEU A 109 -18.06 2.19 -1.18
CA LEU A 109 -17.52 2.10 0.18
C LEU A 109 -18.62 2.02 1.25
N ASP A 110 -19.84 2.42 0.91
CA ASP A 110 -21.01 2.28 1.77
C ASP A 110 -21.33 0.81 2.08
N ASP A 111 -20.80 -0.13 1.29
CA ASP A 111 -20.95 -1.58 1.50
C ASP A 111 -20.03 -2.11 2.61
N TYR A 112 -19.13 -1.28 3.15
CA TYR A 112 -18.12 -1.68 4.12
C TYR A 112 -18.21 -0.82 5.38
N ASN A 113 -17.91 -1.42 6.54
CA ASN A 113 -17.78 -0.67 7.78
C ASN A 113 -16.42 0.05 7.80
N ILE A 114 -16.39 1.23 7.18
CA ILE A 114 -15.22 2.12 7.18
C ILE A 114 -15.11 2.81 8.54
N VAL A 115 -13.99 2.60 9.23
CA VAL A 115 -13.65 3.19 10.52
C VAL A 115 -12.38 4.02 10.43
N SER A 116 -12.08 4.81 11.47
CA SER A 116 -10.80 5.53 11.57
C SER A 116 -9.62 4.55 11.64
N MET A 117 -8.51 4.91 11.00
CA MET A 117 -7.28 4.14 11.00
C MET A 117 -6.76 3.90 12.42
N ASN A 118 -6.93 4.86 13.33
CA ASN A 118 -6.54 4.74 14.75
C ASN A 118 -7.29 3.63 15.51
N GLU A 119 -8.45 3.16 15.01
CA GLU A 119 -9.13 2.01 15.60
C GLU A 119 -8.45 0.68 15.26
N LEU A 120 -7.78 0.60 14.11
CA LEU A 120 -7.24 -0.67 13.58
C LEU A 120 -5.72 -0.74 13.67
N TYR A 121 -5.07 0.41 13.70
CA TYR A 121 -3.63 0.57 13.65
C TYR A 121 -3.17 1.58 14.70
N ASP A 122 -2.14 1.19 15.45
CA ASP A 122 -1.53 1.99 16.50
C ASP A 122 -0.03 2.12 16.19
N PRO A 123 0.42 3.27 15.66
CA PRO A 123 1.82 3.46 15.28
C PRO A 123 2.77 3.38 16.48
N SER A 124 2.30 3.66 17.70
CA SER A 124 3.13 3.58 18.91
C SER A 124 3.55 2.16 19.29
N LYS A 125 2.85 1.15 18.74
CA LYS A 125 3.18 -0.26 18.92
C LYS A 125 4.17 -0.79 17.89
N LEU A 126 4.58 0.01 16.92
CA LEU A 126 5.59 -0.41 15.96
C LEU A 126 6.98 -0.26 16.56
N ASP A 127 7.64 -1.39 16.77
CA ASP A 127 9.06 -1.44 17.07
C ASP A 127 9.88 -1.87 15.84
N PHE A 128 11.20 -1.68 15.97
CA PHE A 128 12.14 -2.05 14.92
C PHE A 128 12.09 -3.54 14.59
N GLU A 129 11.88 -4.41 15.59
CA GLU A 129 11.82 -5.86 15.40
C GLU A 129 10.62 -6.27 14.54
N SER A 130 9.44 -5.71 14.80
CA SER A 130 8.23 -5.95 14.01
C SER A 130 8.39 -5.51 12.56
N LEU A 131 9.01 -4.35 12.33
CA LEU A 131 9.31 -3.86 10.97
C LEU A 131 10.35 -4.74 10.28
N TYR A 132 11.39 -5.17 11.00
CA TYR A 132 12.43 -6.09 10.53
C TYR A 132 11.86 -7.44 10.11
N GLU A 133 11.05 -8.06 10.97
CA GLU A 133 10.43 -9.36 10.73
C GLU A 133 9.50 -9.34 9.53
N MET A 134 8.64 -8.32 9.41
CA MET A 134 7.74 -8.20 8.26
C MET A 134 8.49 -7.95 6.96
N ALA A 135 9.53 -7.12 6.98
CA ALA A 135 10.41 -6.95 5.83
C ALA A 135 11.12 -8.28 5.47
N GLY A 136 11.61 -9.01 6.48
CA GLY A 136 12.25 -10.31 6.35
C GLY A 136 11.34 -11.37 5.73
N ALA A 137 10.14 -11.54 6.27
CA ALA A 137 9.16 -12.54 5.83
C ALA A 137 8.77 -12.38 4.36
N ARG A 138 8.60 -11.12 3.88
CA ARG A 138 8.39 -10.86 2.45
C ARG A 138 9.54 -11.41 1.64
N ILE A 139 10.77 -11.15 2.07
CA ILE A 139 11.92 -11.59 1.30
C ILE A 139 12.05 -13.11 1.32
N GLU A 140 12.00 -13.73 2.49
CA GLU A 140 12.24 -15.17 2.62
C GLU A 140 11.24 -15.95 1.76
N THR A 141 9.97 -15.54 1.76
CA THR A 141 8.93 -16.15 0.93
C THR A 141 9.26 -16.07 -0.57
N TYR A 142 9.71 -14.90 -1.06
CA TYR A 142 10.09 -14.73 -2.46
C TYR A 142 11.44 -15.36 -2.80
N PHE A 143 12.40 -15.36 -1.87
CA PHE A 143 13.72 -15.94 -2.03
C PHE A 143 13.63 -17.46 -2.15
N ASP A 144 12.86 -18.11 -1.26
CA ASP A 144 12.64 -19.54 -1.29
C ASP A 144 11.89 -19.97 -2.56
N GLN A 145 10.91 -19.18 -2.98
CA GLN A 145 10.21 -19.42 -4.25
C GLN A 145 11.16 -19.29 -5.44
N CYS A 146 11.94 -18.21 -5.53
CA CYS A 146 12.94 -18.03 -6.58
C CYS A 146 13.99 -19.15 -6.58
N MET A 147 14.46 -19.60 -5.41
CA MET A 147 15.43 -20.69 -5.31
C MET A 147 14.83 -22.05 -5.71
N LYS A 148 13.54 -22.30 -5.43
CA LYS A 148 12.82 -23.49 -5.92
C LYS A 148 12.65 -23.44 -7.44
N ASP A 149 12.30 -22.27 -7.99
CA ASP A 149 12.14 -22.08 -9.44
C ASP A 149 13.47 -22.27 -10.20
N ILE A 150 14.60 -21.91 -9.58
CA ILE A 150 15.95 -22.17 -10.14
C ILE A 150 16.33 -23.65 -10.05
N ARG A 151 15.92 -24.37 -9.00
CA ARG A 151 16.25 -25.79 -8.81
C ARG A 151 15.41 -26.77 -9.63
N ASN A 152 14.22 -26.34 -10.05
CA ASN A 152 13.26 -27.14 -10.82
C ASN A 152 13.27 -26.83 -12.32
N ASN A 153 14.17 -25.95 -12.78
CA ASN A 153 14.52 -25.71 -14.19
C ASN A 153 15.93 -26.21 -14.46
#